data_AF-A0A1V4GKU4-F1
#
_entry.id   AF-A0A1V4GKU4-F1
#
_cell.length_a   1.000
_cell.length_b   1.000
_cell.length_c   1.000
_cell.angle_alpha   90.00
_cell.angle_beta   90.00
_cell.angle_gamma   90.00
#
_symmetry.space_group_name_H-M   'P 1'
#
loop_
_entity.id
_entity.type
_entity.pdbx_description
1 polymer ?
#
loop_
_entity_poly.entity_id
_entity_poly.type
_entity_poly.pdbx_seq_one_letter_code
_entity_poly.pdbx_strand_id
1 'polypeptide(L)' 'MIEIAIHEIQPKHIEQAILGEELVFIKDGQAYKMNLIPENKLAKKSRKAGSAKGQIKMADDFDEPLDCFVEYIPK' A
#
# COMPACT_ATOMS: atom_id res chain seq x y z
N MET A 1 16.09 9.62 11.81
CA MET A 1 14.99 9.32 12.74
C MET A 1 14.92 10.50 13.69
N ILE A 2 13.80 11.20 13.71
CA ILE A 2 13.59 12.39 14.52
C ILE A 2 12.42 12.10 15.47
N GLU A 3 12.64 12.22 16.78
CA GLU A 3 11.60 12.07 17.82
C GLU A 3 11.22 13.43 18.40
N ILE A 4 9.96 13.85 18.23
CA ILE A 4 9.50 15.17 18.67
C ILE A 4 8.07 15.07 19.24
N ALA A 5 7.75 15.83 20.28
CA ALA A 5 6.36 15.92 20.75
C ALA A 5 5.47 16.57 19.68
N ILE A 6 4.24 16.08 19.49
CA ILE A 6 3.38 16.55 18.38
C ILE A 6 3.17 18.07 18.35
N HIS A 7 3.14 18.72 19.52
CA HIS A 7 2.95 20.16 19.67
C HIS A 7 4.21 20.99 19.35
N GLU A 8 5.38 20.36 19.22
CA GLU A 8 6.65 21.02 18.93
C GLU A 8 7.09 20.85 17.47
N ILE A 9 6.27 20.21 16.64
CA ILE A 9 6.56 20.05 15.21
C ILE A 9 6.65 21.44 14.56
N GLN A 10 7.73 21.67 13.82
CA GLN A 10 8.08 22.92 13.15
C GLN A 10 8.25 22.65 11.65
N PRO A 11 8.14 23.67 10.79
CA PRO A 11 8.31 23.51 9.35
C PRO A 11 9.60 22.78 8.94
N LYS A 12 10.72 23.06 9.61
CA LYS A 12 12.02 22.40 9.35
C LYS A 12 11.97 20.87 9.50
N HIS A 13 11.15 20.36 10.42
CA HIS A 13 11.00 18.91 10.64
C HIS A 13 10.22 18.26 9.49
N ILE A 14 9.28 19.01 8.89
CA ILE A 14 8.52 18.57 7.72
C ILE A 14 9.44 18.50 6.51
N GLU A 15 10.31 19.49 6.30
CA GLU A 15 11.30 19.50 5.20
C GLU A 15 12.24 18.29 5.27
N GLN A 16 12.75 17.98 6.47
CA GLN A 16 13.57 16.78 6.69
C GLN A 16 12.81 15.49 6.38
N ALA A 17 11.55 15.41 6.80
CA ALA A 17 10.71 14.24 6.50
C ALA A 17 10.39 14.11 4.99
N ILE A 18 10.26 15.22 4.26
CA ILE A 18 10.11 15.22 2.79
C ILE A 18 11.37 14.68 2.11
N LEU A 19 12.56 14.96 2.66
CA LEU A 19 13.84 14.46 2.17
C LEU A 19 14.05 12.94 2.42
N GLY A 20 13.09 12.29 3.09
CA GLY A 20 13.10 10.85 3.35
C GLY A 20 13.54 10.48 4.76
N GLU A 21 13.68 11.45 5.66
CA GLU A 21 13.90 11.15 7.08
C GLU A 21 12.61 10.66 7.74
N GLU A 22 12.75 9.62 8.56
CA GLU A 22 11.63 9.07 9.33
C GLU A 22 11.32 9.95 10.55
N LEU A 23 10.07 10.40 10.65
CA LEU A 23 9.59 11.25 11.74
C LEU A 23 8.71 10.43 12.70
N VAL A 24 9.11 10.39 13.96
CA VAL A 24 8.37 9.77 15.06
C VAL A 24 7.89 10.89 15.96
N PHE A 25 6.60 10.90 16.28
CA PHE A 25 6.04 11.90 17.19
C PHE A 25 5.35 11.27 18.39
N ILE A 26 5.45 11.93 19.53
CA ILE A 26 4.81 11.48 20.76
C ILE A 26 3.51 12.26 20.96
N LYS A 27 2.42 11.54 21.17
CA LYS A 27 1.11 12.08 21.51
C LYS A 27 0.46 11.17 22.55
N ASP A 28 -0.08 11.75 23.62
CA ASP A 28 -0.77 11.02 24.69
C ASP A 28 0.06 9.86 25.29
N GLY A 29 1.38 10.05 25.38
CA GLY A 29 2.33 9.05 25.90
C GLY A 29 2.63 7.90 24.93
N GLN A 30 2.10 7.93 23.71
CA GLN A 30 2.34 6.93 22.67
C GLN A 30 3.17 7.53 21.53
N ALA A 31 4.11 6.73 21.02
CA ALA A 31 4.92 7.09 19.86
C ALA A 31 4.22 6.65 18.56
N TYR A 32 4.12 7.58 17.61
CA TYR A 32 3.53 7.37 16.30
C TYR A 32 4.56 7.65 15.21
N LYS A 33 4.58 6.81 14.18
CA LYS A 33 5.44 6.98 13.01
C LYS A 33 4.69 7.71 11.90
N MET A 34 5.27 8.78 11.37
CA MET A 34 4.74 9.55 10.24
C MET A 34 5.64 9.41 9.02
N ASN A 35 5.06 8.94 7.91
CA ASN A 35 5.71 8.95 6.60
C ASN A 35 5.03 9.99 5.71
N LEU A 36 5.79 10.98 5.23
CA LEU A 36 5.27 11.94 4.26
C LEU A 36 5.34 11.34 2.86
N ILE A 37 4.18 11.17 2.23
CA ILE A 37 4.06 10.69 0.86
C ILE A 37 3.62 11.87 -0.01
N PRO A 38 4.42 12.28 -1.02
CA PRO A 38 4.04 13.30 -1.97
C PRO A 38 2.68 13.00 -2.62
N GLU A 39 1.80 14.00 -2.70
CA GLU A 39 0.45 13.83 -3.26
C GLU A 39 0.47 13.38 -4.73
N ASN A 40 1.48 13.80 -5.50
CA ASN A 40 1.69 13.36 -6.87
C ASN A 40 2.01 11.85 -6.99
N LYS A 41 2.50 11.20 -5.92
CA LYS A 41 2.66 9.74 -5.85
C LYS A 41 1.37 9.04 -5.43
N LEU A 42 0.43 9.76 -4.81
CA LEU A 42 -0.92 9.27 -4.48
C LEU A 42 -1.87 9.33 -5.68
N ALA A 43 -1.52 10.07 -6.73
CA ALA A 43 -2.25 10.03 -8.00
C ALA A 43 -2.30 8.56 -8.45
N LYS A 44 -3.48 7.94 -8.30
CA LYS A 44 -3.75 6.59 -8.78
C LYS A 44 -3.31 6.55 -10.23
N LYS A 45 -2.22 5.84 -10.53
CA LYS A 45 -1.80 5.62 -11.92
C LYS A 45 -3.04 5.17 -12.67
N SER A 46 -3.43 5.94 -13.69
CA SER A 46 -4.56 5.57 -14.53
C SER A 46 -4.30 4.16 -15.04
N ARG A 47 -5.17 3.22 -14.65
CA ARG A 47 -5.02 1.82 -15.07
C ARG A 47 -5.23 1.81 -16.58
N LYS A 48 -4.17 1.48 -17.32
CA LYS A 48 -4.29 1.31 -18.77
C LYS A 48 -5.05 0.01 -19.04
N ALA A 49 -6.12 0.07 -19.82
CA ALA A 49 -6.83 -1.12 -20.27
C ALA A 49 -5.84 -2.08 -20.94
N GLY A 50 -5.93 -3.38 -20.63
CA GLY A 50 -5.02 -4.38 -21.16
C GLY A 50 -3.59 -4.36 -20.57
N SER A 51 -3.31 -3.57 -19.54
CA SER A 51 -1.99 -3.54 -18.87
C SER A 51 -1.53 -4.89 -18.31
N ALA A 52 -2.46 -5.80 -18.03
CA ALA A 52 -2.17 -7.17 -17.56
C ALA A 52 -2.17 -8.23 -18.68
N LYS A 53 -2.34 -7.84 -19.96
CA LYS A 53 -2.39 -8.81 -21.07
C LYS A 53 -1.07 -9.57 -21.16
N GLY A 54 -1.15 -10.90 -21.10
CA GLY A 54 0.02 -11.79 -21.15
C GLY A 54 0.81 -11.91 -19.84
N GLN A 55 0.42 -11.19 -18.78
CA GLN A 55 1.03 -11.32 -17.45
C GLN A 55 0.37 -12.41 -16.59
N ILE A 56 -0.86 -12.77 -16.92
CA ILE A 56 -1.62 -13.82 -16.26
C ILE A 56 -1.45 -15.10 -17.08
N LYS A 57 -0.99 -16.16 -16.42
CA LYS A 57 -0.98 -17.53 -16.95
C LYS A 57 -2.02 -18.32 -16.17
N MET A 58 -2.98 -18.91 -16.87
CA MET A 58 -3.89 -19.90 -16.30
C MET A 58 -3.31 -21.28 -16.53
N ALA A 59 -3.53 -22.20 -15.60
CA ALA A 59 -3.25 -23.60 -15.82
C ALA A 59 -4.30 -24.18 -16.78
N ASP A 60 -3.94 -25.24 -17.49
CA ASP A 60 -4.81 -25.85 -18.51
C ASP A 60 -6.07 -26.47 -17.88
N ASP A 61 -6.02 -26.80 -16.59
CA ASP A 61 -7.08 -27.42 -15.79
C ASP A 61 -7.92 -26.41 -14.97
N PHE A 62 -7.74 -25.10 -15.17
CA PHE A 62 -8.38 -24.08 -14.30
C PHE A 62 -9.91 -24.18 -14.24
N ASP A 63 -10.54 -24.56 -15.35
CA ASP A 63 -11.99 -24.71 -15.43
C ASP A 63 -12.48 -26.11 -14.99
N GLU A 64 -11.56 -27.03 -14.69
CA GLU A 64 -11.92 -28.37 -14.23
C GLU A 64 -12.46 -28.33 -12.78
N PRO A 65 -13.50 -29.12 -12.47
CA PRO A 65 -13.97 -29.24 -11.11
C PRO A 65 -12.89 -29.84 -10.21
N LEU A 66 -12.76 -29.25 -9.03
CA LEU A 66 -12.08 -29.91 -7.93
C LEU A 66 -12.85 -31.19 -7.56
N ASP A 67 -12.12 -32.26 -7.22
CA ASP A 67 -12.67 -33.59 -6.94
C ASP A 67 -13.85 -33.55 -5.93
N CYS A 68 -13.73 -32.71 -4.90
CA CYS A 68 -14.76 -32.57 -3.85
C CYS A 68 -16.03 -31.82 -4.31
N PHE A 69 -16.02 -31.22 -5.50
CA PHE A 69 -17.11 -30.39 -6.03
C PHE A 69 -17.76 -30.96 -7.28
N VAL A 70 -17.29 -32.10 -7.79
CA VAL A 70 -17.83 -32.75 -9.01
C VAL A 70 -19.33 -33.01 -8.89
N GLU A 71 -19.81 -33.42 -7.71
CA GLU A 71 -21.22 -33.72 -7.45
C GLU A 71 -22.15 -32.49 -7.52
N TYR A 72 -21.57 -31.29 -7.43
CA TYR A 72 -22.31 -30.03 -7.47
C TYR A 72 -22.35 -29.39 -8.87
N ILE A 73 -21.65 -29.94 -9.86
CA ILE A 73 -21.72 -29.46 -11.24
C ILE A 73 -23.03 -29.96 -11.90
N PRO A 74 -23.84 -29.05 -12.48
CA PRO A 74 -25.06 -29.45 -13.19
C PRO A 74 -24.73 -30.28 -14.44
N LYS A 75 -25.50 -31.36 -14.66
CA LYS A 75 -25.41 -32.24 -15.82
C LYS A 75 -26.13 -31.68 -17.05
#